data_AF-A0A9J9FWF2-F1
#
_entry.id   AF-A0A9J9FWF2-F1
#
_cell.length_a   1.000
_cell.length_b   1.000
_cell.length_c   1.000
_cell.angle_alpha   90.00
_cell.angle_beta   90.00
_cell.angle_gamma   90.00
#
_symmetry.space_group_name_H-M   'P 1'
#
loop_
_entity.id
_entity.type
_entity.pdbx_description
1 polymer ?
#
loop_
_entity_poly.entity_id
_entity_poly.type
_entity_poly.pdbx_seq_one_letter_code
_entity_poly.pdbx_strand_id
1 'polypeptide(L)'
;MQVQAIYTQGRIELLQPLRLRHDGVRLVVTVPDEEIETQAAPTKDTLESRVRAILRPYQHLLDRAGAGSTIDYDSIRDEYLADKYMGQR
;
A
#
# COMPACT_ATOMS: atom_id res chain seq x y z
N MET A 1 26.09 19.59 -13.79
CA MET A 1 25.84 20.83 -13.05
C MET A 1 25.30 20.44 -11.68
N GLN A 2 25.87 20.96 -10.59
CA GLN A 2 25.39 20.73 -9.23
C GLN A 2 24.65 21.98 -8.75
N VAL A 3 23.50 21.77 -8.12
CA VAL A 3 22.64 22.85 -7.63
C VAL A 3 22.43 22.58 -6.15
N GLN A 4 22.67 23.60 -5.33
CA GLN A 4 22.46 23.47 -3.90
C GLN A 4 20.98 23.70 -3.56
N ALA A 5 20.46 22.81 -2.74
CA ALA A 5 19.11 22.87 -2.22
C ALA A 5 19.14 22.54 -0.74
N ILE A 6 18.20 23.11 0.01
CA ILE A 6 17.99 22.78 1.42
C ILE A 6 16.81 21.82 1.48
N TYR A 7 17.00 20.72 2.21
CA TYR A 7 15.90 19.82 2.57
C TYR A 7 15.45 20.12 4.00
N THR A 8 14.22 20.58 4.17
CA THR A 8 13.64 20.92 5.47
C THR A 8 12.24 20.30 5.56
N GLN A 9 11.99 19.44 6.54
CA GLN A 9 10.66 18.88 6.84
C GLN A 9 9.95 18.26 5.62
N GLY A 10 10.67 17.54 4.76
CA GLY A 10 10.05 16.92 3.56
C GLY A 10 9.95 17.83 2.34
N ARG A 11 10.45 19.07 2.42
CA ARG A 11 10.47 20.03 1.30
C ARG A 11 11.89 20.27 0.81
N ILE A 12 12.06 20.30 -0.50
CA ILE A 12 13.31 20.69 -1.16
C ILE A 12 13.16 22.12 -1.64
N GLU A 13 13.98 23.02 -1.12
CA GLU A 13 14.02 24.42 -1.54
C GLU A 13 15.33 24.72 -2.25
N LEU A 14 15.25 25.23 -3.47
CA LEU A 14 16.42 25.65 -4.23
C LEU A 14 16.94 26.97 -3.66
N LEU A 15 18.22 27.02 -3.32
CA LEU A 15 18.86 28.25 -2.83
C LEU A 15 18.88 29.37 -3.88
N GLN A 16 18.87 29.00 -5.17
CA GLN A 16 18.78 29.92 -6.27
C GLN A 16 17.69 29.44 -7.25
N PRO A 17 16.77 30.33 -7.68
CA PRO A 17 15.75 29.97 -8.63
C PRO A 17 16.39 29.61 -9.98
N LEU A 18 16.15 28.38 -10.44
CA LEU A 18 16.61 27.90 -11.73
C LEU A 18 15.60 28.25 -12.81
N ARG A 19 16.03 28.99 -13.83
CA ARG A 19 15.29 29.06 -15.10
C ARG A 19 15.67 27.87 -15.96
N LEU A 20 14.78 26.89 -15.99
CA LEU A 20 14.92 25.71 -16.83
C LEU A 20 14.46 26.06 -18.25
N ARG A 21 15.14 25.49 -19.26
CA ARG A 21 14.76 25.69 -20.68
C ARG A 21 13.50 24.91 -21.06
N HIS A 22 13.16 23.89 -20.28
CA HIS A 22 12.04 22.99 -20.50
C HIS A 22 11.05 23.10 -19.34
N ASP A 23 9.79 22.83 -19.62
CA ASP A 23 8.68 22.95 -18.68
C ASP A 23 8.74 21.91 -17.55
N GLY A 24 9.37 20.76 -17.81
CA GLY A 24 9.58 19.70 -16.82
C GLY A 24 11.02 19.19 -16.84
N VAL A 25 11.66 19.13 -15.67
CA VAL A 25 12.99 18.55 -15.50
C VAL A 25 12.98 17.65 -14.27
N ARG A 26 13.47 16.41 -14.43
CA ARG A 26 13.65 15.47 -13.31
C ARG A 26 14.94 15.81 -12.58
N LEU A 27 14.83 16.14 -11.30
CA LEU A 27 15.97 16.33 -10.41
C LEU A 27 16.23 15.04 -9.63
N VAL A 28 17.49 14.63 -9.54
CA VAL A 28 17.94 13.51 -8.70
C VAL A 28 18.78 14.12 -7.58
N VAL A 29 18.35 13.90 -6.34
CA VAL A 29 19.04 14.40 -5.15
C VAL A 29 19.82 13.25 -4.54
N THR A 30 21.11 13.45 -4.31
CA THR A 30 21.95 12.52 -3.56
C THR A 30 21.98 12.99 -2.12
N VAL A 31 21.40 12.20 -1.23
CA VAL A 31 21.41 12.44 0.21
C VAL A 31 22.27 11.34 0.84
N PRO A 32 23.24 11.65 1.71
CA PRO A 32 24.01 10.63 2.41
C PRO A 32 23.09 9.82 3.33
N ASP A 33 23.34 8.51 3.43
CA ASP A 33 22.47 7.59 4.18
C ASP A 33 22.33 7.96 5.67
N GLU A 34 23.35 8.64 6.23
CA GLU A 34 23.37 9.15 7.61
C GLU A 34 22.27 10.19 7.90
N GLU A 35 21.80 10.89 6.88
CA GLU A 35 20.75 11.93 6.99
C GLU A 35 19.35 11.38 6.69
N ILE A 36 19.23 10.08 6.39
CA ILE A 36 17.96 9.42 6.07
C ILE A 36 17.51 8.58 7.26
N GLU A 37 16.64 9.15 8.08
CA GLU A 37 15.83 8.33 8.99
C GLU A 37 14.76 7.60 8.17
N THR A 38 14.98 6.32 7.88
CA THR A 38 13.91 5.47 7.34
C THR A 38 12.77 5.47 8.35
N GLN A 39 11.71 6.21 8.05
CA GLN A 39 10.46 6.13 8.79
C GLN A 39 10.06 4.65 8.75
N ALA A 40 10.16 3.98 9.91
CA ALA A 40 9.92 2.55 10.01
C ALA A 40 8.63 2.23 9.25
N ALA A 41 8.74 1.30 8.28
CA ALA A 41 7.59 0.85 7.51
C ALA A 41 6.42 0.63 8.48
N PRO A 42 5.20 1.11 8.16
CA PRO A 42 4.08 1.02 9.09
C PRO A 42 4.03 -0.41 9.59
N THR A 43 4.20 -0.54 10.91
CA THR A 43 4.25 -1.81 11.60
C THR A 43 3.10 -2.69 11.12
N LYS A 44 3.35 -4.00 11.05
CA LYS A 44 2.41 -5.05 10.61
C LYS A 44 1.04 -5.02 11.33
N ASP A 45 0.84 -4.14 12.30
CA ASP A 45 -0.42 -3.82 12.97
C ASP A 45 -1.55 -3.32 12.04
N THR A 46 -1.26 -2.91 10.81
CA THR A 46 -2.32 -2.42 9.91
C THR A 46 -3.07 -3.52 9.17
N LEU A 47 -2.45 -4.64 8.80
CA LEU A 47 -3.14 -5.64 7.97
C LEU A 47 -4.18 -6.43 8.77
N GLU A 48 -3.80 -6.97 9.92
CA GLU A 48 -4.73 -7.73 10.76
C GLU A 48 -5.85 -6.85 11.30
N SER A 49 -5.55 -5.60 11.69
CA SER A 49 -6.55 -4.64 12.14
C SER A 49 -7.54 -4.28 11.02
N ARG A 50 -7.04 -4.11 9.79
CA ARG A 50 -7.89 -3.84 8.61
C ARG A 50 -8.73 -5.05 8.23
N VAL A 51 -8.14 -6.24 8.20
CA VAL A 51 -8.86 -7.50 7.94
C VAL A 51 -9.93 -7.72 9.00
N ARG A 52 -9.61 -7.51 10.28
CA ARG A 52 -10.58 -7.62 11.39
C ARG A 52 -11.71 -6.59 11.27
N ALA A 53 -11.41 -5.35 10.88
CA ALA A 53 -12.42 -4.32 10.66
C ALA A 53 -13.37 -4.69 9.50
N ILE A 54 -12.84 -5.26 8.41
CA ILE A 54 -13.63 -5.73 7.26
C ILE A 54 -14.50 -6.94 7.62
N LEU A 55 -14.01 -7.84 8.47
CA LEU A 55 -14.73 -9.05 8.85
C LEU A 55 -15.77 -8.84 9.95
N ARG A 56 -15.67 -7.74 10.74
CA ARG A 56 -16.61 -7.39 11.82
C ARG A 56 -18.10 -7.43 11.43
N PRO A 57 -18.54 -6.85 10.29
CA PRO A 57 -19.94 -6.95 9.89
C PRO A 57 -20.38 -8.37 9.53
N TYR A 58 -19.46 -9.28 9.19
CA TYR A 58 -19.75 -10.66 8.79
C TYR A 58 -19.61 -11.66 9.95
N GLN A 59 -19.27 -11.22 11.16
CA GLN A 59 -19.13 -12.08 12.34
C GLN A 59 -20.39 -12.91 12.61
N HIS A 60 -21.57 -12.32 12.42
CA HIS A 60 -22.85 -13.02 12.60
C HIS A 60 -23.06 -14.19 11.61
N LEU A 61 -22.39 -14.19 10.46
CA LEU A 61 -22.42 -15.32 9.51
C LEU A 61 -21.44 -16.41 9.94
N LEU A 62 -20.28 -16.02 10.49
CA LEU A 62 -19.28 -16.95 11.03
C LEU A 62 -19.80 -17.66 12.29
N ASP A 63 -20.50 -16.94 13.18
CA ASP A 63 -21.12 -17.54 14.37
C ASP A 63 -22.24 -18.51 13.99
N ARG A 64 -22.95 -18.25 12.88
CA ARG A 64 -23.96 -19.17 12.33
C ARG A 64 -23.35 -20.42 11.69
N ALA A 65 -22.10 -20.31 11.23
CA ALA A 65 -21.33 -21.42 10.67
C ALA A 65 -20.60 -22.26 11.73
N GLY A 66 -20.61 -21.83 13.00
CA GLY A 66 -19.88 -22.49 14.07
C GLY A 66 -20.61 -23.70 14.67
N ALA A 67 -20.40 -24.89 14.09
CA ALA A 67 -20.30 -26.16 14.84
C ALA A 67 -19.86 -27.39 14.01
N GLY A 68 -19.44 -27.29 12.74
CA GLY A 68 -18.99 -28.50 12.05
C GLY A 68 -18.57 -28.44 10.58
N SER A 69 -18.63 -27.29 9.91
CA SER A 69 -18.15 -27.19 8.54
C SER A 69 -16.79 -26.49 8.50
N THR A 70 -15.74 -27.26 8.21
CA THR A 70 -14.53 -26.69 7.60
C THR A 70 -14.97 -26.06 6.29
N ILE A 71 -15.17 -24.75 6.29
CA ILE A 71 -15.43 -24.01 5.06
C ILE A 71 -14.14 -24.11 4.25
N ASP A 72 -14.14 -24.97 3.23
CA ASP A 72 -13.04 -25.10 2.30
C ASP A 72 -13.05 -23.90 1.36
N TYR A 73 -12.32 -22.87 1.78
CA TYR A 73 -12.20 -21.62 1.05
C TYR A 73 -11.58 -21.80 -0.34
N ASP A 74 -10.76 -22.84 -0.56
CA ASP A 74 -10.18 -23.11 -1.88
C ASP A 74 -11.25 -23.63 -2.84
N SER A 75 -12.10 -24.56 -2.40
CA SER A 75 -13.23 -25.05 -3.21
C SER A 75 -14.23 -23.96 -3.59
N ILE A 76 -14.60 -23.08 -2.64
CA ILE A 76 -15.53 -21.96 -2.90
C ILE A 76 -14.91 -20.95 -3.87
N ARG A 77 -13.61 -20.67 -3.72
CA ARG A 77 -12.90 -19.76 -4.62
C ARG A 77 -12.86 -20.33 -6.03
N ASP A 78 -12.54 -21.61 -6.17
CA ASP A 78 -12.39 -22.26 -7.47
C ASP A 78 -13.75 -22.35 -8.19
N GLU A 79 -14.85 -22.58 -7.47
CA GLU A 79 -16.22 -22.52 -8.01
C GLU A 79 -16.60 -21.10 -8.48
N TYR A 80 -16.31 -20.07 -7.68
CA TYR A 80 -16.58 -18.68 -8.05
C TYR A 80 -15.75 -18.22 -9.26
N LEU A 81 -14.49 -18.67 -9.35
CA LEU A 81 -13.63 -18.39 -10.50
C LEU A 81 -14.10 -19.16 -11.73
N ALA A 82 -14.54 -20.42 -11.58
CA ALA A 82 -15.13 -21.18 -12.69
C ALA A 82 -16.41 -20.50 -13.20
N ASP A 83 -17.32 -20.06 -12.33
CA ASP A 83 -18.56 -19.39 -12.75
C ASP A 83 -18.27 -18.05 -13.47
N LYS A 84 -17.41 -17.22 -12.88
CA LYS A 84 -17.11 -15.89 -13.39
C LYS A 84 -16.32 -15.89 -14.71
N TYR A 85 -15.51 -16.93 -14.97
CA TYR A 85 -14.61 -16.97 -16.12
C TYR A 85 -14.89 -18.09 -17.11
N MET A 86 -15.56 -19.17 -16.71
CA MET A 86 -15.96 -20.27 -17.60
C MET A 86 -17.46 -20.27 -17.93
N GLY A 87 -18.27 -19.41 -17.28
CA GLY A 87 -19.65 -19.11 -17.68
C GLY A 87 -20.48 -20.33 -18.04
N GLN A 88 -20.81 -21.17 -17.07
CA GLN A 88 -21.84 -22.19 -17.29
C GLN A 88 -23.21 -21.59 -16.98
N ARG A 89 -24.00 -21.46 -18.06
CA ARG A 89 -25.43 -21.12 -18.07
C ARG A 89 -26.27 -22.09 -17.25
#